data_AF-A0A812R6Y8-F1
#
_entry.id   AF-A0A812R6Y8-F1
#
_cell.length_a   1.000
_cell.length_b   1.000
_cell.length_c   1.000
_cell.angle_alpha   90.00
_cell.angle_beta   90.00
_cell.angle_gamma   90.00
#
_symmetry.space_group_name_H-M   'P 1'
#
loop_
_entity.id
_entity.type
_entity.pdbx_description
1 polymer ?
#
loop_
_entity_poly.entity_id
_entity_poly.type
_entity_poly.pdbx_seq_one_letter_code
_entity_poly.pdbx_strand_id
1 'polypeptide(L)'
;MTSGGDSREVEGELVGVKNIVASEESFAAIRSDGSVVTWGQGGGRDLSAVRHQLHGIQWMAATDAAFAAARMDGRVVTWGSPESGGDSLDVQPHLREVVHIWSTARAFAALRQDGSVVTWGAAEYGGDCCHVQAQLCDVLEVAASHAAFAALRADGKVVSWGSAAAGGDSKEVEEQLIEVRHLAASSGAFAALTAGGRVVAWGSPEAGGDCTGVPDAL
;
A
#
# COMPACT_ATOMS: atom_id res chain seq x y z
N MET A 1 -19.26 -18.41 -6.56
CA MET A 1 -20.05 -17.16 -6.50
C MET A 1 -19.31 -16.13 -7.34
N THR A 2 -20.01 -15.38 -8.19
CA THR A 2 -19.40 -14.41 -9.11
C THR A 2 -19.00 -13.15 -8.35
N SER A 3 -17.79 -13.12 -7.80
CA SER A 3 -17.20 -11.99 -7.05
C SER A 3 -16.69 -10.92 -8.01
N GLY A 4 -17.58 -10.37 -8.83
CA GLY A 4 -17.26 -9.27 -9.74
C GLY A 4 -18.45 -8.34 -9.78
N GLY A 5 -18.31 -7.16 -9.21
CA GLY A 5 -19.34 -6.14 -9.16
C GLY A 5 -19.94 -5.86 -10.54
N ASP A 6 -21.26 -5.93 -10.66
CA ASP A 6 -21.99 -5.56 -11.86
C ASP A 6 -21.82 -4.05 -12.12
N SER A 7 -21.18 -3.68 -13.24
CA SER A 7 -20.93 -2.30 -13.62
C SER A 7 -22.12 -1.63 -14.33
N ARG A 8 -23.22 -2.35 -14.58
CA ARG A 8 -24.40 -1.82 -15.30
C ARG A 8 -25.03 -0.60 -14.62
N GLU A 9 -24.93 -0.50 -13.28
CA GLU A 9 -25.44 0.68 -12.54
C GLU A 9 -24.62 1.95 -12.79
N VAL A 10 -23.37 1.83 -13.23
CA VAL A 10 -22.43 2.96 -13.39
C VAL A 10 -21.90 3.08 -14.82
N GLU A 11 -22.46 2.35 -15.79
CA GLU A 11 -21.95 2.29 -17.17
C GLU A 11 -21.82 3.67 -17.83
N GLY A 12 -22.80 4.55 -17.61
CA GLY A 12 -22.76 5.93 -18.11
C GLY A 12 -21.72 6.83 -17.44
N GLU A 13 -21.21 6.43 -16.27
CA GLU A 13 -20.17 7.15 -15.52
C GLU A 13 -18.76 6.66 -15.88
N LEU A 14 -18.60 5.49 -16.50
CA LEU A 14 -17.29 4.89 -16.86
C LEU A 14 -16.68 5.44 -18.17
N VAL A 15 -17.07 6.63 -18.59
CA VAL A 15 -16.52 7.29 -19.78
C VAL A 15 -15.31 8.16 -19.39
N GLY A 16 -14.18 7.95 -20.07
CA GLY A 16 -12.95 8.73 -19.85
C GLY A 16 -12.23 8.38 -18.56
N VAL A 17 -12.09 7.10 -18.21
CA VAL A 17 -11.38 6.66 -17.00
C VAL A 17 -9.87 6.82 -17.16
N LYS A 18 -9.20 7.35 -16.12
CA LYS A 18 -7.74 7.52 -16.03
C LYS A 18 -7.06 6.37 -15.30
N ASN A 19 -7.70 5.84 -14.27
CA ASN A 19 -7.16 4.76 -13.44
C ASN A 19 -8.29 3.96 -12.77
N ILE A 20 -8.08 2.67 -12.53
CA ILE A 20 -9.01 1.75 -11.86
C ILE A 20 -8.23 1.03 -10.75
N VAL A 21 -8.83 0.97 -9.57
CA VAL A 21 -8.32 0.23 -8.41
C VAL A 21 -9.38 -0.79 -7.99
N ALA A 22 -8.94 -1.98 -7.60
CA ALA A 22 -9.81 -3.08 -7.20
C ALA A 22 -9.55 -3.45 -5.73
N SER A 23 -10.64 -3.73 -5.01
CA SER A 23 -10.67 -4.47 -3.75
C SER A 23 -11.17 -5.91 -4.02
N GLU A 24 -11.33 -6.77 -3.01
CA GLU A 24 -11.84 -8.14 -3.22
C GLU A 24 -13.25 -8.16 -3.85
N GLU A 25 -14.11 -7.22 -3.46
CA GLU A 25 -15.53 -7.22 -3.84
C GLU A 25 -16.00 -5.94 -4.55
N SER A 26 -15.14 -4.92 -4.62
CA SER A 26 -15.46 -3.59 -5.17
C SER A 26 -14.38 -3.06 -6.10
N PHE A 27 -14.77 -2.12 -6.96
CA PHE A 27 -13.85 -1.37 -7.80
C PHE A 27 -14.09 0.13 -7.60
N ALA A 28 -13.04 0.91 -7.85
CA ALA A 28 -13.10 2.36 -7.89
C ALA A 28 -12.36 2.87 -9.13
N ALA A 29 -12.94 3.84 -9.85
CA ALA A 29 -12.33 4.44 -11.03
C ALA A 29 -12.25 5.96 -10.91
N ILE A 30 -11.11 6.52 -11.33
CA ILE A 30 -10.92 7.96 -11.49
C ILE A 30 -11.35 8.34 -12.90
N ARG A 31 -12.34 9.22 -13.02
CA ARG A 31 -12.83 9.77 -14.29
C ARG A 31 -11.95 10.93 -14.75
N SER A 32 -12.03 11.28 -16.03
CA SER A 32 -11.18 12.33 -16.63
C SER A 32 -11.45 13.71 -16.04
N ASP A 33 -12.71 13.95 -15.62
CA ASP A 33 -13.14 15.14 -14.88
C ASP A 33 -12.63 15.18 -13.43
N GLY A 34 -11.91 14.13 -12.99
CA GLY A 34 -11.31 14.03 -11.66
C GLY A 34 -12.24 13.49 -10.58
N SER A 35 -13.50 13.15 -10.91
CA SER A 35 -14.43 12.48 -9.99
C SER A 35 -14.12 10.99 -9.85
N VAL A 36 -14.54 10.40 -8.73
CA VAL A 36 -14.41 8.96 -8.47
C VAL A 36 -15.78 8.30 -8.52
N VAL A 37 -15.85 7.15 -9.19
CA VAL A 37 -17.01 6.25 -9.13
C VAL A 37 -16.59 4.91 -8.55
N THR A 38 -17.46 4.32 -7.74
CA THR A 38 -17.29 3.00 -7.14
C THR A 38 -18.43 2.08 -7.54
N TRP A 39 -18.13 0.81 -7.74
CA TRP A 39 -19.14 -0.21 -8.01
C TRP A 39 -18.73 -1.56 -7.42
N GLY A 40 -19.69 -2.47 -7.27
CA GLY A 40 -19.50 -3.77 -6.65
C GLY A 40 -20.23 -3.93 -5.32
N GLN A 41 -19.74 -4.85 -4.51
CA GLN A 41 -20.37 -5.27 -3.25
C GLN A 41 -19.51 -4.88 -2.05
N GLY A 42 -20.15 -4.79 -0.88
CA GLY A 42 -19.47 -4.49 0.38
C GLY A 42 -19.29 -3.00 0.68
N GLY A 43 -18.51 -2.71 1.72
CA GLY A 43 -18.41 -1.37 2.32
C GLY A 43 -17.79 -0.30 1.40
N GLY A 44 -16.98 -0.71 0.42
CA GLY A 44 -16.27 0.20 -0.48
C GLY A 44 -17.12 0.89 -1.55
N ARG A 45 -18.40 0.47 -1.71
CA ARG A 45 -19.32 1.03 -2.71
C ARG A 45 -19.86 2.40 -2.32
N ASP A 46 -20.17 2.65 -1.05
CA ASP A 46 -20.85 3.88 -0.65
C ASP A 46 -19.87 5.06 -0.54
N LEU A 47 -20.07 6.06 -1.40
CA LEU A 47 -19.31 7.32 -1.40
C LEU A 47 -20.07 8.47 -0.76
N SER A 48 -21.30 8.28 -0.27
CA SER A 48 -22.19 9.38 0.16
C SER A 48 -21.52 10.34 1.15
N ALA A 49 -20.75 9.81 2.11
CA ALA A 49 -20.04 10.60 3.11
C ALA A 49 -18.84 11.39 2.56
N VAL A 50 -18.16 10.88 1.54
CA VAL A 50 -16.85 11.39 1.09
C VAL A 50 -16.85 11.94 -0.35
N ARG A 51 -17.95 11.80 -1.10
CA ARG A 51 -18.04 12.17 -2.53
C ARG A 51 -17.59 13.59 -2.81
N HIS A 52 -17.94 14.53 -1.92
CA HIS A 52 -17.56 15.94 -2.05
C HIS A 52 -16.05 16.19 -1.89
N GLN A 53 -15.29 15.23 -1.36
CA GLN A 53 -13.84 15.31 -1.18
C GLN A 53 -13.08 14.59 -2.30
N LEU A 54 -13.76 13.75 -3.11
CA LEU A 54 -13.14 12.91 -4.14
C LEU A 54 -12.98 13.67 -5.47
N HIS A 55 -12.11 14.67 -5.43
CA HIS A 55 -11.76 15.48 -6.60
C HIS A 55 -10.26 15.80 -6.61
N GLY A 56 -9.71 15.92 -7.82
CA GLY A 56 -8.27 16.11 -8.00
C GLY A 56 -7.49 14.95 -7.39
N ILE A 57 -7.96 13.71 -7.60
CA ILE A 57 -7.26 12.53 -7.12
C ILE A 57 -6.01 12.32 -7.96
N GLN A 58 -4.92 12.15 -7.22
CA GLN A 58 -3.58 11.98 -7.72
C GLN A 58 -3.38 10.43 -7.74
N TRP A 59 -3.43 9.78 -6.58
CA TRP A 59 -3.08 8.36 -6.37
C TRP A 59 -4.23 7.66 -5.62
N MET A 60 -4.44 6.37 -5.87
CA MET A 60 -5.42 5.55 -5.15
C MET A 60 -4.86 4.17 -4.85
N ALA A 61 -5.25 3.64 -3.69
CA ALA A 61 -4.97 2.28 -3.26
C ALA A 61 -6.23 1.64 -2.66
N ALA A 62 -6.27 0.32 -2.63
CA ALA A 62 -7.35 -0.45 -2.02
C ALA A 62 -6.80 -1.60 -1.18
N THR A 63 -7.43 -1.80 -0.04
CA THR A 63 -7.34 -3.04 0.75
C THR A 63 -8.48 -3.97 0.30
N ASP A 64 -8.70 -5.10 0.96
CA ASP A 64 -9.76 -6.04 0.58
C ASP A 64 -11.16 -5.39 0.61
N ALA A 65 -11.38 -4.46 1.55
CA ALA A 65 -12.68 -3.88 1.83
C ALA A 65 -12.69 -2.34 2.03
N ALA A 66 -11.58 -1.65 1.76
CA ALA A 66 -11.50 -0.20 1.85
C ALA A 66 -10.64 0.43 0.75
N PHE A 67 -10.77 1.73 0.59
CA PHE A 67 -10.05 2.53 -0.38
C PHE A 67 -9.44 3.76 0.27
N ALA A 68 -8.31 4.20 -0.26
CA ALA A 68 -7.64 5.43 0.09
C ALA A 68 -7.25 6.20 -1.18
N ALA A 69 -7.52 7.50 -1.19
CA ALA A 69 -7.20 8.38 -2.31
C ALA A 69 -6.35 9.58 -1.82
N ALA A 70 -5.16 9.74 -2.40
CA ALA A 70 -4.35 10.94 -2.23
C ALA A 70 -4.76 11.99 -3.25
N ARG A 71 -5.02 13.21 -2.78
CA ARG A 71 -5.42 14.35 -3.59
C ARG A 71 -4.19 15.17 -4.00
N MET A 72 -4.32 15.92 -5.10
CA MET A 72 -3.29 16.86 -5.57
C MET A 72 -2.93 17.96 -4.54
N ASP A 73 -3.80 18.21 -3.55
CA ASP A 73 -3.53 19.13 -2.43
C ASP A 73 -2.81 18.44 -1.25
N GLY A 74 -2.39 17.19 -1.43
CA GLY A 74 -1.65 16.39 -0.46
C GLY A 74 -2.49 15.76 0.65
N ARG A 75 -3.82 15.93 0.64
CA ARG A 75 -4.73 15.28 1.63
C ARG A 75 -5.10 13.87 1.21
N VAL A 76 -5.45 13.04 2.19
CA VAL A 76 -5.95 11.68 1.96
C VAL A 76 -7.41 11.57 2.37
N VAL A 77 -8.20 10.95 1.51
CA VAL A 77 -9.61 10.59 1.76
C VAL A 77 -9.71 9.07 1.79
N THR A 78 -10.32 8.52 2.83
CA THR A 78 -10.54 7.07 2.98
C THR A 78 -12.04 6.77 3.06
N TRP A 79 -12.42 5.59 2.58
CA TRP A 79 -13.79 5.07 2.71
C TRP A 79 -13.79 3.54 2.65
N GLY A 80 -14.92 2.94 3.02
CA GLY A 80 -15.07 1.49 3.14
C GLY A 80 -14.99 1.00 4.57
N SER A 81 -14.61 -0.27 4.75
CA SER A 81 -14.59 -0.92 6.07
C SER A 81 -13.55 -0.28 7.00
N PRO A 82 -13.93 0.21 8.20
CA PRO A 82 -12.97 0.73 9.19
C PRO A 82 -11.91 -0.31 9.58
N GLU A 83 -12.31 -1.57 9.72
CA GLU A 83 -11.44 -2.71 10.07
C GLU A 83 -10.40 -3.06 9.00
N SER A 84 -10.51 -2.47 7.81
CA SER A 84 -9.56 -2.60 6.70
C SER A 84 -8.96 -1.25 6.30
N GLY A 85 -8.98 -0.24 7.19
CA GLY A 85 -8.38 1.08 6.97
C GLY A 85 -9.27 2.10 6.26
N GLY A 86 -10.58 1.86 6.19
CA GLY A 86 -11.57 2.82 5.66
C GLY A 86 -11.75 4.06 6.55
N ASP A 87 -11.34 3.97 7.82
CA ASP A 87 -11.26 5.09 8.76
C ASP A 87 -9.80 5.48 8.99
N SER A 88 -9.49 6.75 8.77
CA SER A 88 -8.16 7.35 8.96
C SER A 88 -8.18 8.52 9.94
N LEU A 89 -9.29 8.78 10.63
CA LEU A 89 -9.51 10.00 11.44
C LEU A 89 -8.41 10.26 12.46
N ASP A 90 -7.90 9.22 13.11
CA ASP A 90 -6.84 9.35 14.13
C ASP A 90 -5.50 9.80 13.54
N VAL A 91 -5.22 9.47 12.28
CA VAL A 91 -3.97 9.82 11.59
C VAL A 91 -4.14 10.99 10.62
N GLN A 92 -5.36 11.46 10.35
CA GLN A 92 -5.67 12.58 9.45
C GLN A 92 -4.79 13.83 9.67
N PRO A 93 -4.43 14.25 10.90
CA PRO A 93 -3.53 15.38 11.10
C PRO A 93 -2.15 15.20 10.44
N HIS A 94 -1.69 13.96 10.28
CA HIS A 94 -0.41 13.58 9.70
C HIS A 94 -0.50 13.24 8.20
N LEU A 95 -1.70 12.98 7.66
CA LEU A 95 -1.93 12.69 6.23
C LEU A 95 -1.97 13.97 5.38
N ARG A 96 -0.83 14.68 5.33
CA ARG A 96 -0.60 15.90 4.56
C ARG A 96 0.62 15.76 3.68
N GLU A 97 0.58 16.41 2.51
CA GLU A 97 1.65 16.36 1.52
C GLU A 97 1.97 14.91 1.11
N VAL A 98 0.94 14.06 1.06
CA VAL A 98 1.08 12.66 0.65
C VAL A 98 1.34 12.59 -0.86
N VAL A 99 2.38 11.87 -1.25
CA VAL A 99 2.81 11.72 -2.64
C VAL A 99 2.49 10.33 -3.22
N HIS A 100 2.29 9.32 -2.37
CA HIS A 100 1.95 7.96 -2.78
C HIS A 100 1.30 7.19 -1.63
N ILE A 101 0.44 6.21 -1.95
CA ILE A 101 -0.20 5.30 -0.98
C ILE A 101 -0.04 3.87 -1.46
N TRP A 102 0.33 2.97 -0.56
CA TRP A 102 0.32 1.53 -0.74
C TRP A 102 -0.66 0.87 0.22
N SER A 103 -1.05 -0.36 -0.09
CA SER A 103 -1.96 -1.16 0.72
C SER A 103 -1.46 -2.59 0.88
N THR A 104 -1.74 -3.16 2.05
CA THR A 104 -1.80 -4.60 2.29
C THR A 104 -3.26 -5.05 2.19
N ALA A 105 -3.58 -6.28 2.59
CA ALA A 105 -4.95 -6.77 2.62
C ALA A 105 -5.88 -5.91 3.52
N ARG A 106 -5.36 -5.31 4.60
CA ARG A 106 -6.18 -4.58 5.61
C ARG A 106 -5.56 -3.31 6.19
N ALA A 107 -4.45 -2.84 5.64
CA ALA A 107 -3.79 -1.61 6.08
C ALA A 107 -3.26 -0.79 4.92
N PHE A 108 -2.97 0.49 5.19
CA PHE A 108 -2.38 1.42 4.25
C PHE A 108 -1.10 2.04 4.81
N ALA A 109 -0.21 2.41 3.90
CA ALA A 109 0.98 3.22 4.17
C ALA A 109 1.04 4.39 3.18
N ALA A 110 1.10 5.62 3.70
CA ALA A 110 1.25 6.84 2.91
C ALA A 110 2.67 7.39 3.03
N LEU A 111 3.32 7.61 1.90
CA LEU A 111 4.58 8.35 1.82
C LEU A 111 4.29 9.83 1.66
N ARG A 112 4.92 10.63 2.52
CA ARG A 112 4.86 12.10 2.49
C ARG A 112 6.02 12.67 1.69
N GLN A 113 5.86 13.91 1.24
CA GLN A 113 6.86 14.63 0.46
C GLN A 113 8.19 14.83 1.21
N ASP A 114 8.16 14.85 2.54
CA ASP A 114 9.36 14.92 3.40
C ASP A 114 10.06 13.57 3.62
N GLY A 115 9.61 12.51 2.93
CA GLY A 115 10.18 11.17 3.04
C GLY A 115 9.73 10.40 4.28
N SER A 116 8.80 10.93 5.09
CA SER A 116 8.20 10.19 6.21
C SER A 116 7.02 9.32 5.77
N VAL A 117 6.75 8.26 6.55
CA VAL A 117 5.62 7.35 6.29
C VAL A 117 4.62 7.42 7.43
N VAL A 118 3.34 7.40 7.09
CA VAL A 118 2.20 7.32 8.02
C VAL A 118 1.37 6.09 7.67
N THR A 119 1.02 5.27 8.65
CA THR A 119 0.23 4.04 8.46
C THR A 119 -1.10 4.09 9.20
N TRP A 120 -2.09 3.35 8.71
CA TRP A 120 -3.36 3.13 9.40
C TRP A 120 -4.04 1.84 8.92
N GLY A 121 -5.11 1.45 9.61
CA GLY A 121 -5.81 0.18 9.39
C GLY A 121 -5.39 -0.88 10.40
N ALA A 122 -5.56 -2.16 10.05
CA ALA A 122 -5.33 -3.26 10.95
C ALA A 122 -3.84 -3.38 11.34
N ALA A 123 -3.53 -3.32 12.63
CA ALA A 123 -2.15 -3.32 13.14
C ALA A 123 -1.40 -4.60 12.73
N GLU A 124 -2.07 -5.75 12.76
CA GLU A 124 -1.50 -7.05 12.38
C GLU A 124 -1.20 -7.18 10.88
N TYR A 125 -1.68 -6.23 10.07
CA TYR A 125 -1.41 -6.11 8.63
C TYR A 125 -0.49 -4.92 8.29
N GLY A 126 0.18 -4.32 9.29
CA GLY A 126 1.09 -3.19 9.11
C GLY A 126 0.45 -1.80 9.25
N GLY A 127 -0.76 -1.72 9.79
CA GLY A 127 -1.44 -0.45 10.09
C GLY A 127 -0.78 0.35 11.22
N ASP A 128 0.06 -0.28 12.04
CA ASP A 128 0.86 0.37 13.07
C ASP A 128 2.36 0.22 12.76
N CYS A 129 3.05 1.36 12.61
CA CYS A 129 4.50 1.43 12.42
C CYS A 129 5.22 2.13 13.58
N CYS A 130 4.59 2.33 14.74
CA CYS A 130 5.15 3.12 15.84
C CYS A 130 6.53 2.64 16.31
N HIS A 131 6.77 1.33 16.27
CA HIS A 131 8.05 0.71 16.64
C HIS A 131 9.20 1.01 15.68
N VAL A 132 8.89 1.33 14.43
CA VAL A 132 9.87 1.65 13.38
C VAL A 132 9.77 3.09 12.88
N GLN A 133 8.84 3.90 13.42
CA GLN A 133 8.53 5.24 12.95
C GLN A 133 9.76 6.16 12.84
N ALA A 134 10.69 6.06 13.79
CA ALA A 134 11.93 6.84 13.78
C ALA A 134 12.89 6.47 12.64
N GLN A 135 12.75 5.26 12.08
CA GLN A 135 13.53 4.78 10.94
C GLN A 135 12.86 5.12 9.61
N LEU A 136 11.55 5.39 9.59
CA LEU A 136 10.78 5.76 8.40
C LEU A 136 10.97 7.24 8.04
N CYS A 137 12.21 7.59 7.73
CA CYS A 137 12.64 8.90 7.24
C CYS A 137 13.49 8.74 5.97
N ASP A 138 13.43 9.75 5.09
CA ASP A 138 14.06 9.74 3.77
C ASP A 138 13.68 8.49 2.94
N VAL A 139 12.44 8.02 3.08
CA VAL A 139 11.90 6.88 2.34
C VAL A 139 11.70 7.27 0.88
N LEU A 140 12.21 6.43 -0.02
CA LEU A 140 12.09 6.59 -1.47
C LEU A 140 10.97 5.73 -2.06
N GLU A 141 10.79 4.53 -1.53
CA GLU A 141 9.85 3.53 -2.04
C GLU A 141 9.31 2.67 -0.90
N VAL A 142 8.07 2.22 -1.03
CA VAL A 142 7.47 1.21 -0.17
C VAL A 142 7.00 0.05 -1.04
N ALA A 143 7.23 -1.18 -0.59
CA ALA A 143 6.66 -2.39 -1.13
C ALA A 143 5.70 -3.00 -0.11
N ALA A 144 4.67 -3.69 -0.57
CA ALA A 144 3.65 -4.31 0.28
C ALA A 144 3.47 -5.78 -0.07
N SER A 145 3.48 -6.65 0.95
CA SER A 145 3.00 -8.03 0.85
C SER A 145 1.53 -8.10 1.28
N HIS A 146 0.98 -9.30 1.49
CA HIS A 146 -0.41 -9.44 1.96
C HIS A 146 -0.64 -8.82 3.34
N ALA A 147 0.37 -8.82 4.24
CA ALA A 147 0.21 -8.37 5.63
C ALA A 147 1.41 -7.62 6.21
N ALA A 148 2.35 -7.18 5.36
CA ALA A 148 3.52 -6.44 5.79
C ALA A 148 3.93 -5.39 4.74
N PHE A 149 4.76 -4.46 5.17
CA PHE A 149 5.39 -3.47 4.31
C PHE A 149 6.91 -3.49 4.48
N ALA A 150 7.62 -3.06 3.44
CA ALA A 150 9.05 -2.79 3.47
C ALA A 150 9.34 -1.45 2.80
N ALA A 151 10.06 -0.57 3.47
CA ALA A 151 10.46 0.74 2.96
C ALA A 151 11.95 0.75 2.59
N LEU A 152 12.26 1.27 1.40
CA LEU A 152 13.62 1.57 0.96
C LEU A 152 13.93 3.04 1.25
N ARG A 153 15.00 3.28 2.01
CA ARG A 153 15.49 4.61 2.37
C ARG A 153 16.56 5.10 1.40
N ALA A 154 16.76 6.40 1.34
CA ALA A 154 17.76 7.04 0.48
C ALA A 154 19.21 6.65 0.81
N ASP A 155 19.47 6.20 2.04
CA ASP A 155 20.76 5.65 2.47
C ASP A 155 20.96 4.17 2.05
N GLY A 156 20.02 3.60 1.29
CA GLY A 156 20.05 2.21 0.83
C GLY A 156 19.66 1.18 1.88
N LYS A 157 19.19 1.61 3.07
CA LYS A 157 18.67 0.71 4.10
C LYS A 157 17.22 0.35 3.85
N VAL A 158 16.83 -0.81 4.37
CA VAL A 158 15.46 -1.32 4.32
C VAL A 158 14.89 -1.39 5.73
N VAL A 159 13.63 -0.98 5.89
CA VAL A 159 12.88 -1.07 7.15
C VAL A 159 11.58 -1.82 6.86
N SER A 160 11.35 -2.96 7.53
CA SER A 160 10.10 -3.72 7.41
C SER A 160 9.23 -3.61 8.65
N TRP A 161 7.91 -3.73 8.47
CA TRP A 161 6.94 -3.81 9.58
C TRP A 161 5.67 -4.55 9.17
N GLY A 162 4.82 -4.86 10.16
CA GLY A 162 3.61 -5.68 9.99
C GLY A 162 3.83 -7.12 10.41
N SER A 163 3.11 -8.06 9.80
CA SER A 163 3.20 -9.49 10.15
C SER A 163 4.58 -10.06 9.83
N ALA A 164 5.28 -10.57 10.84
CA ALA A 164 6.58 -11.23 10.67
C ALA A 164 6.50 -12.41 9.69
N ALA A 165 5.40 -13.17 9.73
CA ALA A 165 5.17 -14.30 8.82
C ALA A 165 5.01 -13.87 7.34
N ALA A 166 4.68 -12.60 7.09
CA ALA A 166 4.55 -12.01 5.75
C ALA A 166 5.75 -11.13 5.36
N GLY A 167 6.88 -11.23 6.09
CA GLY A 167 8.10 -10.46 5.82
C GLY A 167 8.20 -9.13 6.58
N GLY A 168 7.35 -8.91 7.59
CA GLY A 168 7.38 -7.71 8.44
C GLY A 168 8.60 -7.58 9.36
N ASP A 169 9.45 -8.61 9.45
CA ASP A 169 10.73 -8.57 10.17
C ASP A 169 11.88 -9.00 9.25
N SER A 170 12.79 -8.07 8.96
CA SER A 170 13.98 -8.27 8.11
C SER A 170 15.28 -8.39 8.90
N LYS A 171 15.24 -8.48 10.24
CA LYS A 171 16.46 -8.47 11.08
C LYS A 171 17.44 -9.58 10.76
N GLU A 172 16.94 -10.78 10.49
CA GLU A 172 17.79 -11.95 10.17
C GLU A 172 18.63 -11.76 8.90
N VAL A 173 18.22 -10.84 8.01
CA VAL A 173 18.94 -10.51 6.77
C VAL A 173 19.48 -9.09 6.75
N GLU A 174 19.42 -8.34 7.87
CA GLU A 174 19.80 -6.93 7.94
C GLU A 174 21.24 -6.69 7.45
N GLU A 175 22.18 -7.54 7.86
CA GLU A 175 23.59 -7.45 7.45
C GLU A 175 23.80 -7.70 5.95
N GLN A 176 22.83 -8.32 5.27
CA GLN A 176 22.89 -8.59 3.83
C GLN A 176 22.25 -7.48 2.99
N LEU A 177 21.36 -6.67 3.58
CA LEU A 177 20.63 -5.56 2.96
C LEU A 177 21.50 -4.31 2.85
N ILE A 178 22.60 -4.43 2.10
CA ILE A 178 23.59 -3.38 1.89
C ILE A 178 23.32 -2.68 0.57
N GLU A 179 23.22 -1.35 0.60
CA GLU A 179 23.03 -0.49 -0.59
C GLU A 179 21.90 -1.00 -1.51
N VAL A 180 20.73 -1.25 -0.92
CA VAL A 180 19.56 -1.71 -1.68
C VAL A 180 19.13 -0.65 -2.69
N ARG A 181 18.80 -1.08 -3.91
CA ARG A 181 18.35 -0.22 -5.01
C ARG A 181 16.90 -0.42 -5.38
N HIS A 182 16.37 -1.63 -5.18
CA HIS A 182 14.99 -1.97 -5.52
C HIS A 182 14.42 -2.97 -4.51
N LEU A 183 13.11 -2.83 -4.25
CA LEU A 183 12.32 -3.78 -3.48
C LEU A 183 11.27 -4.42 -4.38
N ALA A 184 11.00 -5.70 -4.15
CA ALA A 184 9.89 -6.43 -4.72
C ALA A 184 9.17 -7.19 -3.60
N ALA A 185 7.87 -7.38 -3.76
CA ALA A 185 7.04 -8.12 -2.81
C ALA A 185 6.28 -9.24 -3.51
N SER A 186 6.06 -10.32 -2.78
CA SER A 186 5.10 -11.38 -3.09
C SER A 186 3.95 -11.34 -2.07
N SER A 187 3.06 -12.34 -2.08
CA SER A 187 1.99 -12.42 -1.08
C SER A 187 2.51 -12.53 0.36
N GLY A 188 3.68 -13.11 0.61
CA GLY A 188 4.17 -13.36 1.97
C GLY A 188 5.65 -13.08 2.20
N ALA A 189 6.34 -12.52 1.21
CA ALA A 189 7.77 -12.29 1.26
C ALA A 189 8.19 -11.04 0.50
N PHE A 190 9.44 -10.65 0.69
CA PHE A 190 10.10 -9.57 -0.02
C PHE A 190 11.43 -10.04 -0.61
N ALA A 191 11.86 -9.36 -1.66
CA ALA A 191 13.18 -9.48 -2.24
C ALA A 191 13.78 -8.09 -2.49
N ALA A 192 15.06 -7.92 -2.18
CA ALA A 192 15.82 -6.70 -2.38
C ALA A 192 16.95 -6.95 -3.40
N LEU A 193 17.10 -6.05 -4.37
CA LEU A 193 18.27 -6.02 -5.26
C LEU A 193 19.28 -5.01 -4.74
N THR A 194 20.47 -5.48 -4.38
CA THR A 194 21.58 -4.65 -3.90
C THR A 194 22.34 -3.99 -5.05
N ALA A 195 23.08 -2.91 -4.77
CA ALA A 195 23.98 -2.27 -5.72
C ALA A 195 25.05 -3.21 -6.30
N GLY A 196 25.44 -4.23 -5.53
CA GLY A 196 26.38 -5.28 -5.95
C GLY A 196 25.76 -6.36 -6.83
N GLY A 197 24.47 -6.25 -7.21
CA GLY A 197 23.78 -7.23 -8.06
C GLY A 197 23.25 -8.46 -7.33
N ARG A 198 23.48 -8.58 -6.01
CA ARG A 198 22.95 -9.67 -5.18
C ARG A 198 21.48 -9.44 -4.87
N VAL A 199 20.69 -10.52 -4.90
CA VAL A 199 19.31 -10.56 -4.41
C VAL A 199 19.29 -11.12 -2.99
N VAL A 200 18.57 -10.45 -2.08
CA VAL A 200 18.34 -10.90 -0.71
C VAL A 200 16.84 -11.03 -0.51
N ALA A 201 16.36 -12.19 -0.08
CA ALA A 201 14.94 -12.45 0.19
C ALA A 201 14.69 -12.71 1.67
N TRP A 202 13.49 -12.36 2.15
CA TRP A 202 13.03 -12.65 3.51
C TRP A 202 11.49 -12.75 3.58
N GLY A 203 10.97 -13.30 4.67
CA GLY A 203 9.54 -13.59 4.87
C GLY A 203 9.24 -15.08 4.73
N SER A 204 8.01 -15.42 4.35
CA SER A 204 7.59 -16.82 4.21
C SER A 204 8.41 -17.55 3.13
N PRO A 205 9.08 -18.67 3.46
CA PRO A 205 9.80 -19.49 2.47
C PRO A 205 8.88 -19.98 1.35
N GLU A 206 7.64 -20.33 1.67
CA GLU A 206 6.63 -20.81 0.70
C GLU A 206 6.20 -19.71 -0.29
N ALA A 207 6.39 -18.44 0.08
CA ALA A 207 6.09 -17.27 -0.74
C ALA A 207 7.34 -16.68 -1.41
N GLY A 208 8.50 -17.37 -1.38
CA GLY A 208 9.74 -16.92 -2.00
C GLY A 208 10.67 -16.13 -1.07
N GLY A 209 10.45 -16.19 0.25
CA GLY A 209 11.29 -15.54 1.27
C GLY A 209 12.63 -16.25 1.55
N ASP A 210 12.96 -17.31 0.82
CA ASP A 210 14.24 -18.01 0.90
C ASP A 210 14.88 -18.09 -0.49
N CYS A 211 16.02 -17.41 -0.65
CA CYS A 211 16.81 -17.43 -1.88
C CYS A 211 18.17 -18.14 -1.71
N THR A 212 18.41 -18.84 -0.60
CA THR A 212 19.70 -19.52 -0.33
C THR A 212 20.01 -20.64 -1.33
N GLY A 213 18.99 -21.19 -1.99
CA GLY A 213 19.13 -22.19 -3.05
C GLY A 213 19.38 -21.61 -4.45
N VAL A 214 19.38 -20.28 -4.62
CA VAL A 214 19.61 -19.63 -5.91
C VAL A 214 21.10 -19.30 -6.04
N PRO A 215 21.82 -19.85 -7.04
CA PRO A 215 23.22 -19.53 -7.24
C PRO A 215 23.40 -18.04 -7.56
N ASP A 216 24.45 -17.42 -7.02
CA ASP A 216 24.88 -16.08 -7.45
C ASP A 216 25.08 -16.09 -8.97
N ALA A 217 24.38 -15.21 -9.69
CA ALA A 217 24.60 -15.02 -11.11
C ALA A 217 25.95 -14.31 -11.31
N LEU A 218 26.85 -14.97 -12.04
CA LEU A 218 28.18 -14.47 -12.46
C LEU A 218 28.10 -13.23 -13.36
#